data_AF-A0A921Z0I9-F1
#
_entry.id   AF-A0A921Z0I9-F1
#
_cell.length_a   1.000
_cell.length_b   1.000
_cell.length_c   1.000
_cell.angle_alpha   90.00
_cell.angle_beta   90.00
_cell.angle_gamma   90.00
#
_symmetry.space_group_name_H-M   'P 1'
#
loop_
_entity.id
_entity.type
_entity.pdbx_description
1 polymer ?
#
loop_
_entity_poly.entity_id
_entity_poly.type
_entity_poly.pdbx_seq_one_letter_code
_entity_poly.pdbx_strand_id
1 'polypeptide(L)'
;MLKEDFVKKFNDPPTFDKTSDNYDRIKAIGNGAYGEVLKKKTWTLCGTPEYIAPEVIMSKGYSFGVDWWALGVLIFEMQAGHPPFFASDPSKLYEKVLEGQYKFPETFNAECKNLIKGLLQVDPSKRIGALKSGVYDIKCHSWFNSIDWQAILHQKCEPPFTPICHSPGDTSNFPEISQPKLKKSSVCFYEKEFEDF
;
A
#
# COMPACT_ATOMS: atom_id res chain seq x y z
N MET A 1 0.36 22.37 3.23
CA MET A 1 -0.19 22.08 4.57
C MET A 1 0.90 22.38 5.57
N LEU A 2 0.75 23.41 6.40
CA LEU A 2 1.83 23.87 7.27
C LEU A 2 2.03 22.87 8.42
N LYS A 3 3.27 22.75 8.91
CA LYS A 3 3.67 21.85 10.01
C LYS A 3 2.83 22.08 11.28
N GLU A 4 2.39 23.31 11.46
CA GLU A 4 1.54 23.76 12.56
C GLU A 4 0.11 23.23 12.45
N ASP A 5 -0.48 23.21 11.25
CA ASP A 5 -1.81 22.63 11.00
C ASP A 5 -1.83 21.12 11.28
N PHE A 6 -0.70 20.44 11.04
CA PHE A 6 -0.54 19.02 11.29
C PHE A 6 -0.49 18.71 12.79
N VAL A 7 0.30 19.46 13.55
CA VAL A 7 0.40 19.29 15.01
C VAL A 7 -0.94 19.61 15.69
N LYS A 8 -1.65 20.63 15.21
CA LYS A 8 -2.95 21.02 15.76
C LYS A 8 -4.03 19.95 15.53
N LYS A 9 -4.08 19.34 14.34
CA LYS A 9 -5.00 18.22 14.05
C LYS A 9 -4.67 16.92 14.78
N PHE A 10 -3.42 16.74 15.20
CA PHE A 10 -2.98 15.55 15.94
C PHE A 10 -3.30 15.65 17.44
N ASN A 11 -3.12 16.83 18.04
CA ASN A 11 -3.35 17.03 19.47
C ASN A 11 -4.84 17.21 19.82
N ASP A 12 -5.63 17.80 18.92
CA ASP A 12 -7.07 18.00 19.10
C ASP A 12 -7.84 17.35 17.93
N PRO A 13 -8.07 16.03 17.96
CA PRO A 13 -8.89 15.38 16.94
C PRO A 13 -10.32 15.95 17.04
N PRO A 14 -10.94 16.34 15.92
CA PRO A 14 -12.29 16.87 15.96
C PRO A 14 -13.26 15.78 16.44
N THR A 15 -14.01 16.08 17.50
CA THR A 15 -15.08 15.23 18.00
C THR A 15 -16.26 15.30 17.03
N PHE A 16 -16.49 14.21 16.31
CA PHE A 16 -17.60 14.10 15.36
C PHE A 16 -18.68 13.13 15.85
N ASP A 17 -19.90 13.47 15.45
CA ASP A 17 -21.16 12.84 15.85
C ASP A 17 -21.16 11.33 15.56
N LYS A 18 -21.70 10.57 16.52
CA LYS A 18 -21.68 9.08 16.57
C LYS A 18 -22.73 8.45 15.66
N THR A 19 -22.97 9.02 14.48
CA THR A 19 -24.06 8.61 13.59
C THR A 19 -23.54 8.28 12.18
N SER A 20 -22.53 7.40 12.09
CA SER A 20 -22.36 6.37 11.03
C SER A 20 -20.99 5.67 11.20
N ASP A 21 -20.96 4.56 11.94
CA ASP A 21 -19.78 3.80 12.35
C ASP A 21 -19.07 2.98 11.24
N ASN A 22 -19.05 3.43 9.98
CA ASN A 22 -18.64 2.55 8.86
C ASN A 22 -17.16 2.61 8.43
N TYR A 23 -16.36 3.57 8.92
CA TYR A 23 -15.00 3.79 8.43
C TYR A 23 -14.01 4.19 9.54
N ASP A 24 -12.79 3.67 9.48
CA ASP A 24 -11.63 4.27 10.18
C ASP A 24 -10.79 5.02 9.13
N ARG A 25 -10.47 6.31 9.32
CA ARG A 25 -9.69 7.05 8.31
C ARG A 25 -8.19 6.82 8.52
N ILE A 26 -7.49 6.31 7.49
CA ILE A 26 -6.03 6.22 7.46
C ILE A 26 -5.50 7.27 6.48
N LYS A 27 -4.47 8.01 6.90
CA LYS A 27 -3.76 8.90 6.00
C LYS A 27 -2.67 8.11 5.26
N ALA A 28 -2.77 8.03 3.94
CA ALA A 28 -1.75 7.38 3.12
C ALA A 28 -0.45 8.19 3.15
N ILE A 29 0.67 7.51 3.43
CA ILE A 29 2.00 8.09 3.36
C ILE A 29 2.40 8.15 1.88
N GLY A 30 2.65 9.35 1.35
CA GLY A 30 3.08 9.56 -0.05
C GLY A 30 2.30 10.66 -0.76
N ASN A 31 0.97 10.52 -0.86
CA ASN A 31 0.10 11.50 -1.52
C ASN A 31 -0.69 12.40 -0.54
N GLY A 32 -0.66 12.08 0.77
CA GLY A 32 -1.43 12.80 1.78
C GLY A 32 -2.94 12.59 1.71
N ALA A 33 -3.42 11.64 0.91
CA ALA A 33 -4.83 11.31 0.79
C ALA A 33 -5.35 10.66 2.07
N TYR A 34 -6.59 10.98 2.44
CA TYR A 34 -7.33 10.28 3.47
C TYR A 34 -8.01 9.08 2.81
N GLY A 35 -7.54 7.87 3.13
CA GLY A 35 -8.23 6.63 2.80
C GLY A 35 -9.25 6.28 3.87
N GLU A 36 -10.40 5.75 3.45
CA GLU A 36 -11.40 5.21 4.35
C GLU A 36 -11.18 3.70 4.50
N VAL A 37 -10.90 3.23 5.72
CA VAL A 37 -10.87 1.80 6.04
C VAL A 37 -12.30 1.33 6.08
N LEU A 38 -12.73 0.71 5.00
CA LEU A 38 -14.01 0.04 4.92
C LEU A 38 -14.08 -1.09 5.97
N LYS A 39 -15.01 -0.97 6.92
CA LYS A 39 -15.42 -2.12 7.77
C LYS A 39 -16.23 -3.17 6.97
N LYS A 40 -16.58 -2.87 5.72
CA LYS A 40 -17.35 -3.72 4.79
C LYS A 40 -16.50 -4.19 3.62
N LYS A 41 -16.98 -5.22 2.92
CA LYS A 41 -16.37 -5.68 1.68
C LYS A 41 -16.58 -4.65 0.56
N THR A 42 -15.67 -4.62 -0.41
CA THR A 42 -15.81 -3.93 -1.69
C THR A 42 -15.61 -4.93 -2.84
N TRP A 43 -15.96 -4.51 -4.07
CA TRP A 43 -15.99 -5.36 -5.27
C TRP A 43 -15.31 -4.73 -6.49
N THR A 44 -14.80 -3.51 -6.36
CA THR A 44 -14.17 -2.81 -7.49
C THR A 44 -12.91 -3.53 -7.93
N LEU A 45 -12.80 -3.88 -9.21
CA LEU A 45 -11.54 -4.39 -9.76
C LEU A 45 -10.63 -3.20 -10.05
N CYS A 46 -9.65 -2.96 -9.18
CA CYS A 46 -8.64 -1.93 -9.38
C CYS A 46 -7.28 -2.36 -8.80
N GLY A 47 -6.20 -1.74 -9.31
CA GLY A 47 -4.84 -2.00 -8.88
C GLY A 47 -3.88 -2.19 -10.06
N THR A 48 -2.59 -2.26 -9.75
CA THR A 48 -1.53 -2.62 -10.70
C THR A 48 -1.48 -4.14 -10.82
N PRO A 49 -1.55 -4.75 -12.02
CA PRO A 49 -1.76 -6.18 -12.22
C PRO A 49 -0.89 -7.11 -11.35
N GLU A 50 0.38 -6.77 -11.16
CA GLU A 50 1.38 -7.55 -10.42
C GLU A 50 1.11 -7.59 -8.90
N TYR A 51 0.31 -6.64 -8.39
CA TYR A 51 0.04 -6.45 -6.96
C TYR A 51 -1.38 -6.88 -6.54
N ILE A 52 -2.23 -7.26 -7.50
CA ILE A 52 -3.63 -7.61 -7.24
C ILE A 52 -3.71 -8.96 -6.50
N ALA A 53 -4.49 -9.01 -5.43
CA ALA A 53 -4.73 -10.23 -4.66
C ALA A 53 -5.68 -11.21 -5.38
N PRO A 54 -5.57 -12.53 -5.13
CA PRO A 54 -6.39 -13.56 -5.79
C PRO A 54 -7.90 -13.31 -5.68
N GLU A 55 -8.39 -12.88 -4.51
CA GLU A 55 -9.81 -12.62 -4.29
C GLU A 55 -10.36 -11.45 -5.13
N VAL A 56 -9.52 -10.48 -5.47
CA VAL A 56 -9.88 -9.34 -6.33
C VAL A 56 -9.99 -9.80 -7.79
N ILE A 57 -9.04 -10.63 -8.26
CA ILE A 57 -9.08 -11.25 -9.60
C ILE A 57 -10.35 -12.11 -9.78
N MET A 58 -10.75 -12.83 -8.72
CA MET A 58 -11.95 -13.65 -8.73
C MET A 58 -13.26 -12.84 -8.59
N SER A 59 -13.20 -11.50 -8.56
CA SER A 59 -14.35 -10.62 -8.33
C SER A 59 -15.12 -10.97 -7.06
N LYS A 60 -14.44 -11.50 -6.03
CA LYS A 60 -15.03 -11.78 -4.73
C LYS A 60 -15.01 -10.51 -3.89
N GLY A 61 -16.01 -10.34 -3.04
CA GLY A 61 -16.01 -9.25 -2.08
C GLY A 61 -14.79 -9.35 -1.15
N TYR A 62 -13.94 -8.33 -1.17
CA TYR A 62 -12.66 -8.29 -0.46
C TYR A 62 -12.62 -7.14 0.56
N SER A 63 -11.68 -7.21 1.51
CA SER A 63 -11.47 -6.21 2.57
C SER A 63 -9.97 -5.86 2.66
N PHE A 64 -9.53 -5.25 3.78
CA PHE A 64 -8.15 -4.87 4.07
C PHE A 64 -7.09 -5.99 3.91
N GLY A 65 -7.49 -7.26 3.82
CA GLY A 65 -6.57 -8.38 3.60
C GLY A 65 -5.78 -8.28 2.29
N VAL A 66 -6.29 -7.58 1.29
CA VAL A 66 -5.60 -7.37 -0.01
C VAL A 66 -4.35 -6.51 0.13
N ASP A 67 -4.32 -5.59 1.11
CA ASP A 67 -3.15 -4.75 1.37
C ASP A 67 -1.99 -5.58 1.94
N TRP A 68 -2.29 -6.59 2.75
CA TRP A 68 -1.28 -7.52 3.25
C TRP A 68 -0.71 -8.41 2.14
N TRP A 69 -1.51 -8.76 1.14
CA TRP A 69 -1.00 -9.42 -0.06
C TRP A 69 -0.04 -8.50 -0.83
N ALA A 70 -0.45 -7.26 -1.08
CA ALA A 70 0.37 -6.27 -1.78
C ALA A 70 1.68 -5.99 -1.02
N LEU A 71 1.66 -5.96 0.32
CA LEU A 71 2.87 -5.88 1.13
C LEU A 71 3.80 -7.08 0.90
N GLY A 72 3.26 -8.30 0.79
CA GLY A 72 4.03 -9.49 0.46
C GLY A 72 4.70 -9.40 -0.91
N VAL A 73 3.98 -8.90 -1.92
CA VAL A 73 4.51 -8.63 -3.27
C VAL A 73 5.64 -7.60 -3.19
N LEU A 74 5.43 -6.50 -2.47
CA LEU A 74 6.40 -5.41 -2.32
C LEU A 74 7.69 -5.87 -1.62
N ILE A 75 7.59 -6.61 -0.50
CA ILE A 75 8.76 -7.13 0.21
C ILE A 75 9.55 -8.09 -0.68
N PHE A 76 8.85 -8.96 -1.43
CA PHE A 76 9.51 -9.82 -2.40
C PHE A 76 10.25 -9.01 -3.46
N GLU A 77 9.60 -8.01 -4.05
CA GLU A 77 10.19 -7.19 -5.11
C GLU A 77 11.41 -6.40 -4.64
N MET A 78 11.36 -5.79 -3.44
CA MET A 78 12.52 -5.09 -2.88
C MET A 78 13.72 -6.01 -2.65
N GLN A 79 13.49 -7.28 -2.32
CA GLN A 79 14.56 -8.25 -2.04
C GLN A 79 15.05 -8.99 -3.30
N ALA A 80 14.18 -9.19 -4.30
CA ALA A 80 14.51 -9.90 -5.54
C ALA A 80 14.90 -8.97 -6.70
N GLY A 81 14.45 -7.71 -6.68
CA GLY A 81 14.53 -6.78 -7.81
C GLY A 81 13.45 -6.99 -8.88
N HIS A 82 12.51 -7.90 -8.67
CA HIS A 82 11.38 -8.18 -9.56
C HIS A 82 10.19 -8.74 -8.77
N PRO A 83 8.93 -8.60 -9.26
CA PRO A 83 7.77 -9.13 -8.56
C PRO A 83 7.76 -10.68 -8.53
N PRO A 84 7.08 -11.30 -7.54
CA PRO A 84 6.98 -12.76 -7.43
C PRO A 84 6.16 -13.39 -8.56
N PHE A 85 5.18 -12.65 -9.07
CA PHE A 85 4.34 -13.05 -10.20
C PHE A 85 4.64 -12.12 -11.38
N PHE A 86 5.09 -12.71 -12.48
CA PHE A 86 5.36 -11.99 -13.72
C PHE A 86 5.01 -12.88 -14.91
N ALA A 87 4.36 -12.29 -15.91
CA ALA A 87 4.07 -12.91 -17.20
C ALA A 87 3.90 -11.82 -18.26
N SER A 88 4.14 -12.18 -19.52
CA SER A 88 3.95 -11.28 -20.66
C SER A 88 2.47 -11.02 -20.99
N ASP A 89 1.59 -11.94 -20.58
CA ASP A 89 0.16 -11.87 -20.80
C ASP A 89 -0.58 -11.72 -19.46
N PRO A 90 -1.51 -10.76 -19.32
CA PRO A 90 -2.27 -10.56 -18.08
C PRO A 90 -3.03 -11.80 -17.61
N SER A 91 -3.56 -12.62 -18.53
CA SER A 91 -4.30 -13.84 -18.17
C SER A 91 -3.36 -14.84 -17.49
N LYS A 92 -2.15 -15.03 -18.03
CA LYS A 92 -1.12 -15.88 -17.43
C LYS A 92 -0.61 -15.35 -16.10
N LEU A 93 -0.53 -14.03 -15.95
CA LEU A 93 -0.19 -13.41 -14.67
C LEU A 93 -1.24 -13.77 -13.61
N TYR A 94 -2.52 -13.63 -13.96
CA TYR A 94 -3.63 -13.94 -13.07
C TYR A 94 -3.69 -15.44 -12.72
N GLU A 95 -3.45 -16.34 -13.68
CA GLU A 95 -3.33 -17.78 -13.40
C GLU A 95 -2.26 -18.05 -12.32
N LYS A 96 -1.06 -17.48 -12.46
CA LYS A 96 0.02 -17.63 -11.46
C LYS A 96 -0.36 -17.09 -10.08
N VAL A 97 -1.04 -15.94 -10.03
CA VAL A 97 -1.51 -15.34 -8.79
C VAL A 97 -2.55 -16.24 -8.10
N LEU A 98 -3.51 -16.78 -8.86
CA LEU A 98 -4.55 -17.68 -8.36
C LEU A 98 -3.98 -19.02 -7.87
N GLU A 99 -2.94 -19.54 -8.53
CA GLU A 99 -2.22 -20.74 -8.09
C GLU A 99 -1.30 -20.49 -6.88
N GLY A 100 -0.93 -19.23 -6.62
CA GLY A 100 0.01 -18.85 -5.56
C GLY A 100 1.43 -19.39 -5.79
N GLN A 101 1.82 -19.64 -7.04
CA GLN A 101 3.10 -20.27 -7.39
C GLN A 101 4.15 -19.21 -7.73
N TYR A 102 5.18 -19.13 -6.89
CA TYR A 102 6.34 -18.27 -7.10
C TYR A 102 7.60 -18.96 -6.53
N LYS A 103 8.78 -18.55 -7.02
CA LYS A 103 10.07 -19.13 -6.60
C LYS A 103 10.90 -18.07 -5.90
N PHE A 104 11.44 -18.41 -4.74
CA PHE A 104 12.38 -17.54 -4.04
C PHE A 104 13.77 -17.64 -4.66
N PRO A 105 14.43 -16.51 -4.95
CA PRO A 105 15.87 -16.47 -5.17
C PRO A 105 16.66 -17.00 -3.96
N GLU A 106 17.89 -17.44 -4.20
CA GLU A 106 18.78 -17.96 -3.15
C GLU A 106 19.17 -16.90 -2.11
N THR A 107 19.12 -15.62 -2.50
CA THR A 107 19.45 -14.45 -1.64
C THR A 107 18.51 -14.25 -0.46
N PHE A 108 17.35 -14.92 -0.44
CA PHE A 108 16.36 -14.77 0.61
C PHE A 108 16.71 -15.65 1.83
N ASN A 109 16.82 -15.00 2.99
CA ASN A 109 16.96 -15.70 4.26
C ASN A 109 15.65 -16.43 4.65
N ALA A 110 15.75 -17.36 5.62
CA ALA A 110 14.63 -18.21 6.01
C ALA A 110 13.46 -17.42 6.61
N GLU A 111 13.76 -16.36 7.37
CA GLU A 111 12.77 -15.51 8.03
C GLU A 111 11.95 -14.71 7.01
N CYS A 112 12.60 -14.12 5.99
CA CYS A 112 11.95 -13.40 4.89
C CYS A 112 11.03 -14.34 4.11
N LYS A 113 11.52 -15.54 3.78
CA LYS A 113 10.72 -16.58 3.11
C LYS A 113 9.49 -16.94 3.92
N ASN A 114 9.62 -17.06 5.24
CA ASN A 114 8.51 -17.40 6.13
C ASN A 114 7.45 -16.28 6.16
N LEU A 115 7.88 -15.02 6.28
CA LEU A 115 6.99 -13.85 6.26
C LEU A 115 6.22 -13.77 4.94
N ILE A 116 6.92 -13.82 3.80
CA ILE A 116 6.31 -13.70 2.48
C ILE A 116 5.33 -14.85 2.23
N LYS A 117 5.64 -16.08 2.66
CA LYS A 117 4.69 -17.20 2.59
C LYS A 117 3.42 -16.95 3.40
N GLY A 118 3.51 -16.25 4.53
CA GLY A 118 2.35 -15.86 5.33
C GLY A 118 1.51 -14.75 4.70
N LEU A 119 2.16 -13.78 4.03
CA LEU A 119 1.50 -12.66 3.34
C LEU A 119 0.90 -13.07 1.99
N LEU A 120 1.62 -13.87 1.21
CA LEU A 120 1.18 -14.40 -0.09
C LEU A 120 0.38 -15.70 0.06
N GLN A 121 -0.54 -15.72 1.03
CA GLN A 121 -1.55 -16.77 1.16
C GLN A 121 -2.73 -16.50 0.23
N VAL A 122 -3.01 -17.45 -0.66
CA VAL A 122 -4.13 -17.37 -1.62
C VAL A 122 -5.47 -17.36 -0.90
N ASP A 123 -5.60 -18.15 0.17
CA ASP A 123 -6.75 -18.11 1.07
C ASP A 123 -6.62 -16.90 2.02
N PRO A 124 -7.44 -15.85 1.86
CA PRO A 124 -7.32 -14.65 2.69
C PRO A 124 -7.59 -14.92 4.17
N SER A 125 -8.30 -16.00 4.52
CA SER A 125 -8.56 -16.37 5.93
C SER A 125 -7.33 -16.92 6.65
N LYS A 126 -6.30 -17.31 5.91
CA LYS A 126 -5.01 -17.82 6.43
C LYS A 126 -3.88 -16.80 6.29
N ARG A 127 -4.16 -15.64 5.72
CA ARG A 127 -3.18 -14.58 5.47
C ARG A 127 -2.85 -13.86 6.76
N ILE A 128 -1.57 -13.77 7.11
CA ILE A 128 -1.14 -13.01 8.29
C ILE A 128 -1.51 -11.53 8.11
N GLY A 129 -1.83 -10.83 9.21
CA GLY A 129 -2.43 -9.51 9.14
C GLY A 129 -3.97 -9.52 9.07
N ALA A 130 -4.58 -10.61 8.58
CA ALA A 130 -6.03 -10.82 8.55
C ALA A 130 -6.52 -11.88 9.55
N LEU A 131 -5.62 -12.46 10.35
CA LEU A 131 -5.95 -13.40 11.42
C LEU A 131 -6.41 -12.67 12.70
N LYS A 132 -6.67 -13.44 13.76
CA LYS A 132 -7.15 -12.91 15.05
C LYS A 132 -6.21 -11.87 15.68
N SER A 133 -4.89 -12.02 15.54
CA SER A 133 -3.92 -11.04 16.06
C SER A 133 -3.72 -9.84 15.12
N GLY A 134 -4.31 -9.87 13.93
CA GLY A 134 -4.22 -8.81 12.93
C GLY A 134 -2.77 -8.44 12.62
N VAL A 135 -2.47 -7.14 12.66
CA VAL A 135 -1.13 -6.60 12.36
C VAL A 135 -0.03 -7.13 13.30
N TYR A 136 -0.36 -7.62 14.49
CA TYR A 136 0.65 -8.16 15.42
C TYR A 136 1.30 -9.45 14.90
N ASP A 137 0.61 -10.25 14.08
CA ASP A 137 1.22 -11.42 13.43
C ASP A 137 2.37 -11.03 12.50
N ILE A 138 2.35 -9.79 11.99
CA ILE A 138 3.40 -9.22 11.14
C ILE A 138 4.45 -8.53 12.01
N LYS A 139 4.05 -7.63 12.91
CA LYS A 139 5.00 -6.84 13.73
C LYS A 139 5.88 -7.70 14.64
N CYS A 140 5.36 -8.84 15.10
CA CYS A 140 6.07 -9.78 15.97
C CYS A 140 6.72 -10.93 15.18
N HIS A 141 6.69 -10.90 13.84
CA HIS A 141 7.34 -11.90 13.03
C HIS A 141 8.87 -11.81 13.15
N SER A 142 9.58 -12.94 13.14
CA SER A 142 11.02 -12.99 13.38
C SER A 142 11.84 -12.08 12.44
N TRP A 143 11.42 -11.98 11.18
CA TRP A 143 12.02 -11.08 10.19
C TRP A 143 12.05 -9.61 10.63
N PHE A 144 11.14 -9.18 11.51
CA PHE A 144 11.06 -7.82 12.06
C PHE A 144 11.59 -7.70 13.49
N ASN A 145 12.27 -8.72 14.04
CA ASN A 145 12.75 -8.70 15.43
C ASN A 145 13.70 -7.54 15.75
N SER A 146 14.49 -7.08 14.77
CA SER A 146 15.42 -5.95 14.94
C SER A 146 14.76 -4.58 14.79
N ILE A 147 13.46 -4.53 14.47
CA ILE A 147 12.77 -3.28 14.20
C ILE A 147 12.22 -2.65 15.47
N ASP A 148 12.69 -1.44 15.76
CA ASP A 148 12.04 -0.54 16.70
C ASP A 148 10.92 0.24 15.99
N TRP A 149 9.69 -0.28 16.11
CA TRP A 149 8.50 0.34 15.54
C TRP A 149 8.23 1.76 16.07
N GLN A 150 8.63 2.07 17.30
CA GLN A 150 8.46 3.41 17.86
C GLN A 150 9.50 4.38 17.30
N ALA A 151 10.74 3.94 17.11
CA ALA A 151 11.75 4.76 16.46
C ALA A 151 11.37 5.07 15.00
N ILE A 152 10.84 4.10 14.25
CA ILE A 152 10.32 4.33 12.89
C ILE A 152 9.18 5.36 12.91
N LEU A 153 8.18 5.17 13.78
CA LEU A 153 7.02 6.07 13.88
C LEU A 153 7.44 7.51 14.19
N HIS A 154 8.44 7.69 15.04
CA HIS A 154 8.98 9.00 15.43
C HIS A 154 10.13 9.49 14.54
N GLN A 155 10.40 8.83 13.41
CA GLN A 155 11.45 9.20 12.45
C GLN A 155 12.85 9.32 13.09
N LYS A 156 13.17 8.41 14.03
CA LYS A 156 14.45 8.35 14.75
C LYS A 156 15.42 7.32 14.17
N CYS A 157 15.01 6.55 13.18
CA CYS A 157 15.87 5.60 12.49
C CYS A 157 16.61 6.31 11.34
N GLU A 158 17.91 6.05 11.23
CA GLU A 158 18.69 6.45 10.06
C GLU A 158 18.23 5.64 8.83
N PRO A 159 17.92 6.29 7.69
CA PRO A 159 17.53 5.57 6.48
C PRO A 159 18.75 4.88 5.84
N PRO A 160 18.56 3.71 5.20
CA PRO A 160 19.67 3.02 4.53
C PRO A 160 20.20 3.78 3.30
N PHE A 161 19.40 4.69 2.75
CA PHE A 161 19.75 5.52 1.61
C PHE A 161 19.16 6.92 1.78
N THR A 162 20.00 7.94 1.57
CA THR A 162 19.56 9.34 1.51
C THR A 162 19.81 9.84 0.09
N PRO A 163 18.76 10.23 -0.67
CA PRO A 163 18.92 10.76 -2.02
C PRO A 163 19.64 12.11 -1.99
N ILE A 164 20.45 12.37 -3.02
CA ILE A 164 21.12 13.66 -3.19
C ILE A 164 20.10 14.66 -3.73
N CYS A 165 19.91 15.77 -3.04
CA CYS A 165 19.04 16.86 -3.44
C CYS A 165 19.77 18.18 -3.19
N HIS A 166 20.10 18.91 -4.25
CA HIS A 166 20.94 20.10 -4.17
C HIS A 166 20.15 21.37 -3.77
N SER A 167 18.85 21.40 -4.04
CA SER A 167 17.98 22.54 -3.74
C SER A 167 16.51 22.11 -3.66
N PRO A 168 15.61 22.92 -3.07
CA PRO A 168 14.18 22.60 -3.00
C PRO A 168 13.48 22.39 -4.36
N GLY A 169 14.07 22.86 -5.47
CA GLY A 169 13.55 22.69 -6.83
C GLY A 169 14.34 21.69 -7.67
N ASP A 170 15.24 20.91 -7.06
CA ASP A 170 16.06 19.93 -7.76
C ASP A 170 15.21 18.75 -8.26
N THR A 171 15.18 18.57 -9.58
CA THR A 171 14.47 17.47 -10.26
C THR A 171 15.41 16.38 -10.78
N SER A 172 16.68 16.37 -10.37
CA SER A 172 17.71 15.44 -10.89
C SER A 172 17.42 13.96 -10.64
N ASN A 173 16.63 13.63 -9.60
CA ASN A 173 16.20 12.26 -9.32
C ASN A 173 14.97 11.80 -10.14
N PHE A 174 14.46 12.65 -11.04
CA PHE A 174 13.30 12.36 -11.90
C PHE A 174 13.71 12.34 -13.37
N PRO A 175 13.07 11.50 -14.21
CA PRO A 175 13.29 11.54 -15.65
C PRO A 175 12.73 12.83 -16.26
N GLU A 176 13.36 13.33 -17.31
CA GLU A 176 12.79 14.40 -18.13
C GLU A 176 11.58 13.87 -18.92
N ILE A 177 10.43 14.50 -18.74
CA ILE A 177 9.17 14.15 -19.41
C ILE A 177 8.67 15.38 -20.17
N SER A 178 8.15 15.15 -21.38
CA SER A 178 7.51 16.22 -22.16
C SER A 178 6.34 16.82 -21.36
N GLN A 179 6.40 18.12 -21.07
CA GLN A 179 5.32 18.79 -20.36
C GLN A 179 4.26 19.27 -21.35
N PRO A 180 3.05 18.67 -21.36
CA PRO A 180 1.96 19.20 -22.16
C PRO A 180 1.56 20.58 -21.63
N LYS A 181 1.25 21.52 -22.53
CA LYS A 181 0.69 22.81 -22.13
C LYS A 181 -0.70 22.58 -21.52
N LEU A 182 -0.85 22.91 -20.24
CA LEU A 182 -2.15 22.87 -19.57
C LEU A 182 -3.10 23.87 -20.23
N LYS A 183 -4.27 23.39 -20.67
CA LYS A 183 -5.31 24.21 -21.29
C LYS A 183 -6.45 24.40 -20.30
N LYS A 184 -6.79 25.66 -20.01
CA LYS A 184 -7.97 26.00 -19.23
C LYS A 184 -9.16 26.16 -20.19
N SER A 185 -10.22 25.40 -19.96
CA SER A 185 -11.48 25.58 -20.70
C SER A 185 -12.15 26.90 -20.33
N SER A 186 -12.86 27.51 -21.28
CA SER A 186 -13.75 28.64 -21.03
C SER A 186 -15.10 28.22 -20.40
N VAL A 187 -15.37 26.92 -20.32
CA VAL A 187 -16.61 26.34 -19.79
C VAL A 187 -16.30 25.29 -18.73
N CYS A 188 -17.08 25.24 -17.66
CA CYS A 188 -17.05 24.18 -16.67
C CYS A 188 -17.81 22.96 -17.20
N PHE A 189 -17.11 21.84 -17.45
CA PHE A 189 -17.70 20.65 -18.08
C PHE A 189 -18.31 19.67 -17.09
N TYR A 190 -17.86 19.69 -15.83
CA TYR A 190 -18.14 18.63 -14.85
C TYR A 190 -18.53 19.22 -13.49
N GLU A 191 -19.24 20.35 -13.51
CA GLU A 191 -19.64 21.08 -12.29
C GLU A 191 -20.41 20.19 -11.33
N LYS A 192 -21.29 19.32 -11.85
CA LYS A 192 -22.10 18.40 -11.04
C LYS A 192 -21.29 17.22 -10.53
N GLU A 193 -20.44 16.64 -11.37
CA GLU A 193 -19.67 15.45 -11.03
C GLU A 193 -18.57 15.73 -9.98
N PHE A 194 -18.11 16.98 -9.88
CA PHE A 194 -17.13 17.43 -8.89
C PHE A 194 -17.72 18.42 -7.87
N GLU A 195 -19.06 18.47 -7.71
CA GLU A 195 -19.72 19.37 -6.76
C GLU A 195 -19.24 19.16 -5.31
N ASP A 196 -18.92 17.91 -4.96
CA ASP A 196 -18.46 17.50 -3.63
C ASP A 196 -16.92 17.40 -3.48
N PHE A 197 -16.14 17.88 -4.47
CA PHE A 197 -14.67 17.83 -4.43
C PHE A 197 -14.06 18.93 -3.54
#